data_AF-A0A2N5YWR0-F1
#
_entry.id   AF-A0A2N5YWR0-F1
#
_cell.length_a   1.000
_cell.length_b   1.000
_cell.length_c   1.000
_cell.angle_alpha   90.00
_cell.angle_beta   90.00
_cell.angle_gamma   90.00
#
_symmetry.space_group_name_H-M   'P 1'
#
loop_
_entity.id
_entity.type
_entity.pdbx_description
1 polymer ?
#
loop_
_entity_poly.entity_id
_entity_poly.type
_entity_poly.pdbx_seq_one_letter_code
_entity_poly.pdbx_strand_id
1 'polypeptide(L)'
;MFGFSVDDVVKFCNHIRGLVNKKLNDCNYYFLHQDEWPKLTSKFIERGIKDYKDWLNEPELAMMKEYISRPGYVFIQNINDIKRIGISENRVAKLIAFLTYNENSRKGEIVYYADKNPFFDTPLIQLNAEEFLCHQYKFLIESFYNRINTELSKTKKEKYTQFKNMMLEKKAAKLFRKLFGKEALILQSYYFDEARSEQDLLVIFEGFYFIIEVKDTQFRAPMRDPIKAFDKIKSDFKKSIQYGYDQCKRMEDKIEENKSFKIFDNKTHKELIEVNSNSVKDYFSIIITQFKYGGIQTNLDDLLTKEDDALYPW
;
A
#
# COMPACT_ATOMS: atom_id res chain seq x y z
N MET A 1 -18.57 -1.17 -12.86
CA MET A 1 -18.29 -2.59 -12.52
C MET A 1 -18.96 -2.97 -11.20
N PHE A 2 -18.53 -2.42 -10.05
CA PHE A 2 -19.03 -2.88 -8.74
C PHE A 2 -20.24 -2.11 -8.17
N GLY A 3 -20.70 -1.06 -8.86
CA GLY A 3 -21.87 -0.28 -8.46
C GLY A 3 -21.64 0.65 -7.26
N PHE A 4 -20.38 0.91 -6.91
CA PHE A 4 -19.91 1.97 -6.01
C PHE A 4 -18.70 2.67 -6.65
N SER A 5 -18.40 3.88 -6.18
CA SER A 5 -17.25 4.70 -6.59
C SER A 5 -16.08 4.58 -5.60
N VAL A 6 -14.91 5.11 -5.97
CA VAL A 6 -13.75 5.19 -5.06
C VAL A 6 -14.04 6.10 -3.85
N ASP A 7 -14.80 7.18 -4.05
CA ASP A 7 -15.23 8.06 -2.96
C ASP A 7 -16.13 7.31 -1.96
N ASP A 8 -17.05 6.48 -2.46
CA ASP A 8 -17.89 5.63 -1.61
C ASP A 8 -17.03 4.67 -0.76
N VAL A 9 -15.98 4.08 -1.36
CA VAL A 9 -15.03 3.20 -0.65
C VAL A 9 -14.27 3.94 0.45
N VAL A 10 -13.73 5.14 0.15
CA VAL A 10 -12.97 5.94 1.12
C VAL A 10 -13.86 6.36 2.27
N LYS A 11 -15.07 6.85 1.98
CA LYS A 11 -16.07 7.17 3.00
C LYS A 11 -16.36 5.94 3.85
N PHE A 12 -16.64 4.78 3.24
CA PHE A 12 -16.93 3.52 3.93
C PHE A 12 -15.85 3.12 4.92
N CYS A 13 -14.60 3.06 4.48
CA CYS A 13 -13.48 2.69 5.34
C CYS A 13 -13.30 3.68 6.50
N ASN A 14 -13.43 4.99 6.23
CA ASN A 14 -13.32 6.01 7.26
C ASN A 14 -14.46 5.97 8.28
N HIS A 15 -15.67 5.68 7.83
CA HIS A 15 -16.84 5.54 8.69
C HIS A 15 -16.71 4.35 9.63
N ILE A 16 -16.36 3.17 9.11
CA ILE A 16 -16.10 1.99 9.93
C ILE A 16 -14.99 2.25 10.96
N ARG A 17 -13.89 2.88 10.53
CA ARG A 17 -12.82 3.31 11.45
C ARG A 17 -13.36 4.24 12.54
N GLY A 18 -14.21 5.20 12.18
CA GLY A 18 -14.87 6.12 13.10
C GLY A 18 -15.75 5.40 14.13
N LEU A 19 -16.55 4.43 13.68
CA LEU A 19 -17.40 3.61 14.56
C LEU A 19 -16.57 2.81 15.57
N VAL A 20 -15.51 2.14 15.11
CA VAL A 20 -14.61 1.36 15.98
C VAL A 20 -13.92 2.28 17.00
N ASN A 21 -13.36 3.40 16.54
CA ASN A 21 -12.68 4.36 17.42
C ASN A 21 -13.62 4.97 18.45
N LYS A 22 -14.83 5.37 18.02
CA LYS A 22 -15.85 5.90 18.93
C LYS A 22 -16.20 4.86 19.99
N LYS A 23 -16.53 3.64 19.57
CA LYS A 23 -16.88 2.55 20.50
C LYS A 23 -15.75 2.23 21.47
N LEU A 24 -14.49 2.24 21.01
CA LEU A 24 -13.32 2.07 21.87
C LEU A 24 -13.16 3.19 22.89
N ASN A 25 -13.36 4.45 22.48
CA ASN A 25 -13.32 5.60 23.38
C ASN A 25 -14.45 5.54 24.41
N ASP A 26 -15.67 5.19 23.99
CA ASP A 26 -16.83 5.06 24.88
C ASP A 26 -16.61 3.94 25.92
N CYS A 27 -16.04 2.79 25.50
CA CYS A 27 -15.68 1.71 26.43
C CYS A 27 -14.59 2.10 27.43
N ASN A 28 -13.70 3.04 27.06
CA ASN A 28 -12.59 3.51 27.88
C ASN A 28 -12.83 4.92 28.44
N TYR A 29 -14.06 5.42 28.43
CA TYR A 29 -14.37 6.82 28.73
C TYR A 29 -13.76 7.26 30.06
N TYR A 30 -14.00 6.52 31.14
CA TYR A 30 -13.49 6.88 32.47
C TYR A 30 -11.97 6.70 32.64
N PHE A 31 -11.33 5.89 31.79
CA PHE A 31 -9.87 5.81 31.74
C PHE A 31 -9.27 7.05 31.07
N LEU A 32 -9.94 7.57 30.03
CA LEU A 32 -9.55 8.78 29.31
C LEU A 32 -9.94 10.08 30.04
N HIS A 33 -10.96 10.01 30.90
CA HIS A 33 -11.52 11.12 31.67
C HIS A 33 -11.48 10.81 33.17
N GLN A 34 -10.27 10.77 33.73
CA GLN A 34 -10.04 10.33 35.11
C GLN A 34 -10.75 11.21 36.16
N ASP A 35 -11.08 12.46 35.83
CA ASP A 35 -11.82 13.38 36.68
C ASP A 35 -13.32 13.07 36.76
N GLU A 36 -13.87 12.34 35.79
CA GLU A 36 -15.27 11.89 35.78
C GLU A 36 -15.49 10.64 36.65
N TRP A 37 -14.44 9.83 36.85
CA TRP A 37 -14.55 8.58 37.61
C TRP A 37 -14.95 8.79 39.09
N PRO A 38 -14.36 9.74 39.85
CA PRO A 38 -14.83 10.05 41.21
C PRO A 38 -16.28 10.55 41.25
N LYS A 39 -16.72 11.30 40.24
CA LYS A 39 -18.09 11.82 40.15
C LYS A 39 -19.10 10.68 39.96
N LEU A 40 -18.78 9.73 39.09
CA LEU A 40 -19.61 8.53 38.88
C LEU A 40 -19.68 7.66 40.14
N THR A 41 -18.53 7.32 40.71
CA THR A 41 -18.45 6.39 41.84
C THR A 41 -19.10 6.96 43.11
N SER A 42 -19.05 8.28 43.30
CA SER A 42 -19.81 8.96 44.36
C SER A 42 -21.32 8.76 44.22
N LYS A 43 -21.86 8.84 42.99
CA LYS A 43 -23.29 8.56 42.73
C LYS A 43 -23.67 7.11 43.03
N PHE A 44 -22.78 6.15 42.77
CA PHE A 44 -23.01 4.75 43.14
C PHE A 44 -23.11 4.56 44.65
N ILE A 45 -22.23 5.21 45.40
CA ILE A 45 -22.27 5.19 46.88
C ILE A 45 -23.57 5.84 47.39
N GLU A 46 -23.99 6.96 46.81
CA GLU A 46 -25.26 7.64 47.14
C GLU A 46 -26.48 6.76 46.86
N ARG A 47 -26.44 5.94 45.80
CA ARG A 47 -27.46 4.92 45.48
C ARG A 47 -27.42 3.70 46.41
N GLY A 48 -26.44 3.63 47.32
CA GLY A 48 -26.28 2.53 48.28
C GLY A 48 -25.38 1.38 47.80
N ILE A 49 -24.73 1.50 46.64
CA ILE A 49 -23.84 0.48 46.08
C ILE A 49 -22.43 0.69 46.62
N LYS A 50 -22.18 0.08 47.79
CA LYS A 50 -20.95 0.30 48.56
C LYS A 50 -19.80 -0.63 48.18
N ASP A 51 -20.08 -1.83 47.67
CA ASP A 51 -19.04 -2.74 47.19
C ASP A 51 -18.62 -2.34 45.76
N TYR A 52 -17.34 -2.00 45.59
CA TYR A 52 -16.78 -1.60 44.30
C TYR A 52 -16.86 -2.71 43.24
N LYS A 53 -16.99 -3.98 43.66
CA LYS A 53 -17.16 -5.11 42.76
C LYS A 53 -18.51 -5.07 42.03
N ASP A 54 -19.52 -4.46 42.65
CA ASP A 54 -20.86 -4.35 42.08
C ASP A 54 -20.97 -3.20 41.08
N TRP A 55 -20.05 -2.23 41.11
CA TRP A 55 -20.09 -1.07 40.20
C TRP A 55 -20.06 -1.45 38.73
N LEU A 56 -19.33 -2.51 38.35
CA LEU A 56 -19.31 -2.98 36.96
C LEU A 56 -20.69 -3.44 36.47
N ASN A 57 -21.63 -3.75 37.35
CA ASN A 57 -22.99 -4.13 36.98
C ASN A 57 -23.91 -2.93 36.72
N GLU A 58 -23.45 -1.72 37.03
CA GLU A 58 -24.22 -0.49 36.80
C GLU A 58 -24.32 -0.16 35.31
N PRO A 59 -25.46 0.41 34.86
CA PRO A 59 -25.72 0.65 33.44
C PRO A 59 -24.72 1.65 32.83
N GLU A 60 -24.21 2.61 33.61
CA GLU A 60 -23.20 3.56 33.16
C GLU A 60 -21.87 2.89 32.76
N LEU A 61 -21.59 1.68 33.28
CA LEU A 61 -20.40 0.90 32.96
C LEU A 61 -20.67 -0.28 32.02
N ALA A 62 -21.88 -0.39 31.45
CA ALA A 62 -22.25 -1.53 30.60
C ALA A 62 -21.29 -1.75 29.42
N MET A 63 -20.88 -0.68 28.72
CA MET A 63 -19.92 -0.79 27.61
C MET A 63 -18.51 -1.17 28.09
N MET A 64 -18.08 -0.63 29.23
CA MET A 64 -16.79 -0.97 29.84
C MET A 64 -16.77 -2.44 30.27
N LYS A 65 -17.85 -2.92 30.91
CA LYS A 65 -18.03 -4.33 31.29
C LYS A 65 -17.96 -5.25 30.08
N GLU A 66 -18.69 -4.92 29.00
CA GLU A 66 -18.69 -5.71 27.78
C GLU A 66 -17.28 -5.75 27.16
N TYR A 67 -16.56 -4.64 27.12
CA TYR A 67 -15.21 -4.58 26.58
C TYR A 67 -14.19 -5.38 27.41
N ILE A 68 -14.23 -5.27 28.74
CA ILE A 68 -13.35 -6.04 29.64
C ILE A 68 -13.59 -7.54 29.45
N SER A 69 -14.87 -7.94 29.36
CA SER A 69 -15.25 -9.35 29.20
C SER A 69 -14.95 -9.88 27.80
N ARG A 70 -15.13 -9.03 26.78
CA ARG A 70 -14.99 -9.36 25.36
C ARG A 70 -14.28 -8.21 24.64
N PRO A 71 -12.94 -8.17 24.63
CA PRO A 71 -12.19 -7.07 23.99
C PRO A 71 -12.52 -6.88 22.50
N GLY A 72 -12.94 -7.94 21.81
CA GLY A 72 -13.41 -7.88 20.42
C GLY A 72 -14.70 -7.09 20.19
N TYR A 73 -15.45 -6.76 21.25
CA TYR A 73 -16.72 -6.03 21.18
C TYR A 73 -16.62 -4.70 20.42
N VAL A 74 -15.49 -4.01 20.51
CA VAL A 74 -15.27 -2.72 19.80
C VAL A 74 -15.30 -2.86 18.27
N PHE A 75 -15.07 -4.07 17.76
CA PHE A 75 -15.12 -4.38 16.33
C PHE A 75 -16.51 -4.82 15.86
N ILE A 76 -17.44 -5.08 16.78
CA ILE A 76 -18.81 -5.48 16.43
C ILE A 76 -19.66 -4.22 16.21
N GLN A 77 -20.24 -4.09 15.03
CA GLN A 77 -20.99 -2.91 14.60
C GLN A 77 -22.38 -3.31 14.11
N ASN A 78 -23.39 -2.54 14.48
CA ASN A 78 -24.75 -2.73 14.00
C ASN A 78 -24.87 -2.21 12.55
N ILE A 79 -25.60 -2.92 11.70
CA ILE A 79 -25.81 -2.59 10.30
C ILE A 79 -26.44 -1.21 10.12
N ASN A 80 -27.30 -0.77 11.05
CA ASN A 80 -27.90 0.56 11.02
C ASN A 80 -26.85 1.65 11.21
N ASP A 81 -25.87 1.44 12.09
CA ASP A 81 -24.76 2.37 12.26
C ASP A 81 -23.85 2.40 11.04
N ILE A 82 -23.59 1.24 10.41
CA ILE A 82 -22.85 1.17 9.14
C ILE A 82 -23.56 1.96 8.03
N LYS A 83 -24.90 1.88 7.96
CA LYS A 83 -25.72 2.58 6.95
C LYS A 83 -25.77 4.11 7.14
N ARG A 84 -25.45 4.65 8.32
CA ARG A 84 -25.46 6.10 8.63
C ARG A 84 -24.29 6.90 8.02
N ILE A 85 -23.74 6.43 6.92
CA ILE A 85 -22.54 6.98 6.27
C ILE A 85 -22.82 8.13 5.29
N GLY A 86 -24.10 8.42 5.00
CA GLY A 86 -24.46 9.44 4.01
C GLY A 86 -24.21 9.00 2.56
N ILE A 87 -24.24 7.70 2.29
CA ILE A 87 -24.20 7.08 0.96
C ILE A 87 -25.55 6.38 0.75
N SER A 88 -26.02 6.28 -0.50
CA SER A 88 -27.28 5.59 -0.79
C SER A 88 -27.26 4.12 -0.35
N GLU A 89 -28.39 3.64 0.18
CA GLU A 89 -28.49 2.28 0.75
C GLU A 89 -28.06 1.19 -0.23
N ASN A 90 -28.41 1.31 -1.51
CA ASN A 90 -28.00 0.38 -2.55
C ASN A 90 -26.46 0.29 -2.68
N ARG A 91 -25.77 1.44 -2.63
CA ARG A 91 -24.30 1.45 -2.70
C ARG A 91 -23.67 0.88 -1.44
N VAL A 92 -24.22 1.20 -0.26
CA VAL A 92 -23.77 0.60 1.01
C VAL A 92 -23.95 -0.92 0.99
N ALA A 93 -25.10 -1.42 0.52
CA ALA A 93 -25.35 -2.84 0.38
C ALA A 93 -24.32 -3.51 -0.54
N LYS A 94 -23.95 -2.87 -1.65
CA LYS A 94 -22.90 -3.37 -2.56
C LYS A 94 -21.51 -3.36 -1.92
N LEU A 95 -21.18 -2.35 -1.11
CA LEU A 95 -19.91 -2.30 -0.37
C LEU A 95 -19.82 -3.40 0.68
N ILE A 96 -20.89 -3.60 1.47
CA ILE A 96 -20.99 -4.70 2.44
C ILE A 96 -20.87 -6.04 1.71
N ALA A 97 -21.73 -6.29 0.71
CA ALA A 97 -21.69 -7.54 -0.07
C ALA A 97 -20.35 -7.77 -0.76
N PHE A 98 -19.66 -6.70 -1.19
CA PHE A 98 -18.29 -6.82 -1.69
C PHE A 98 -17.42 -7.42 -0.60
N LEU A 99 -17.36 -6.84 0.60
CA LEU A 99 -16.42 -7.22 1.66
C LEU A 99 -16.84 -8.41 2.54
N THR A 100 -18.09 -8.87 2.47
CA THR A 100 -18.59 -9.94 3.36
C THR A 100 -17.91 -11.27 3.10
N TYR A 101 -17.34 -11.85 4.16
CA TYR A 101 -16.76 -13.18 4.20
C TYR A 101 -17.85 -14.23 4.00
N ASN A 102 -17.56 -15.23 3.15
CA ASN A 102 -18.40 -16.40 3.00
C ASN A 102 -17.53 -17.64 3.20
N GLU A 103 -17.72 -18.31 4.34
CA GLU A 103 -16.98 -19.51 4.74
C GLU A 103 -17.11 -20.67 3.72
N ASN A 104 -18.24 -20.74 3.02
CA ASN A 104 -18.51 -21.79 2.05
C ASN A 104 -17.89 -21.51 0.69
N SER A 105 -17.54 -20.26 0.39
CA SER A 105 -17.06 -19.86 -0.95
C SER A 105 -15.71 -20.47 -1.33
N ARG A 106 -14.90 -20.89 -0.35
CA ARG A 106 -13.55 -21.44 -0.56
C ARG A 106 -13.23 -22.62 0.38
N LYS A 107 -14.26 -23.33 0.83
CA LYS A 107 -14.11 -24.47 1.73
C LYS A 107 -13.28 -25.56 1.05
N GLY A 108 -12.15 -25.94 1.66
CA GLY A 108 -11.21 -26.93 1.10
C GLY A 108 -10.13 -26.36 0.18
N GLU A 109 -10.14 -25.05 -0.11
CA GLU A 109 -9.11 -24.41 -0.94
C GLU A 109 -7.86 -23.99 -0.13
N ILE A 110 -8.01 -23.80 1.19
CA ILE A 110 -6.89 -23.50 2.09
C ILE A 110 -6.35 -24.84 2.59
N VAL A 111 -5.30 -25.33 1.96
CA VAL A 111 -4.66 -26.60 2.32
C VAL A 111 -3.43 -26.33 3.19
N TYR A 112 -2.82 -25.14 3.05
CA TYR A 112 -1.54 -24.80 3.65
C TYR A 112 -1.54 -23.42 4.30
N TYR A 113 -0.69 -23.25 5.32
CA TYR A 113 -0.55 -21.98 6.05
C TYR A 113 -0.05 -20.81 5.18
N ALA A 114 0.63 -21.12 4.07
CA ALA A 114 1.12 -20.14 3.11
C ALA A 114 0.07 -19.76 2.04
N ASP A 115 -1.06 -20.47 2.00
CA ASP A 115 -2.14 -20.15 1.08
C ASP A 115 -2.77 -18.80 1.44
N LYS A 116 -3.28 -18.11 0.43
CA LYS A 116 -3.92 -16.81 0.63
C LYS A 116 -5.16 -16.98 1.52
N ASN A 117 -5.13 -16.39 2.71
CA ASN A 117 -6.29 -16.37 3.59
C ASN A 117 -7.42 -15.53 2.93
N PRO A 118 -8.61 -16.12 2.65
CA PRO A 118 -9.72 -15.42 2.01
C PRO A 118 -10.23 -14.22 2.82
N PHE A 119 -10.01 -14.23 4.14
CA PHE A 119 -10.32 -13.10 5.01
C PHE A 119 -9.66 -11.78 4.55
N PHE A 120 -8.47 -11.83 3.93
CA PHE A 120 -7.81 -10.62 3.42
C PHE A 120 -8.48 -10.02 2.18
N ASP A 121 -9.37 -10.76 1.52
CA ASP A 121 -10.18 -10.30 0.38
C ASP A 121 -11.60 -9.91 0.81
N THR A 122 -12.13 -10.56 1.84
CA THR A 122 -13.48 -10.37 2.37
C THR A 122 -13.46 -10.33 3.90
N PRO A 123 -13.11 -9.19 4.51
CA PRO A 123 -12.78 -9.09 5.93
C PRO A 123 -14.00 -8.81 6.83
N LEU A 124 -15.19 -8.55 6.26
CA LEU A 124 -16.40 -8.33 7.05
C LEU A 124 -17.06 -9.68 7.37
N ILE A 125 -17.21 -9.99 8.66
CA ILE A 125 -17.89 -11.23 9.06
C ILE A 125 -19.28 -10.87 9.57
N GLN A 126 -20.32 -11.41 8.95
CA GLN A 126 -21.68 -11.27 9.45
C GLN A 126 -21.87 -12.20 10.66
N LEU A 127 -22.23 -11.65 11.82
CA LEU A 127 -22.47 -12.42 13.04
C LEU A 127 -23.94 -12.85 13.16
N ASN A 128 -24.85 -11.97 12.76
CA ASN A 128 -26.29 -12.21 12.70
C ASN A 128 -26.95 -11.23 11.71
N ALA A 129 -28.29 -11.13 11.72
CA ALA A 129 -29.03 -10.25 10.82
C ALA A 129 -28.68 -8.76 10.98
N GLU A 130 -28.24 -8.35 12.16
CA GLU A 130 -28.03 -6.94 12.51
C GLU A 130 -26.57 -6.58 12.75
N GLU A 131 -25.68 -7.54 13.02
CA GLU A 131 -24.33 -7.28 13.47
C GLU A 131 -23.26 -7.82 12.52
N PHE A 132 -22.23 -7.00 12.33
CA PHE A 132 -21.02 -7.35 11.60
C PHE A 132 -19.79 -7.18 12.49
N LEU A 133 -18.87 -8.13 12.41
CA LEU A 133 -17.51 -7.97 12.90
C LEU A 133 -16.70 -7.24 11.83
N CYS A 134 -16.41 -5.97 12.12
CA CYS A 134 -15.58 -5.07 11.33
C CYS A 134 -14.17 -5.02 11.94
N HIS A 135 -13.29 -5.91 11.50
CA HIS A 135 -11.92 -5.96 11.99
C HIS A 135 -11.10 -4.73 11.55
N GLN A 136 -9.79 -4.71 11.86
CA GLN A 136 -8.88 -3.59 11.59
C GLN A 136 -9.12 -2.93 10.23
N TYR A 137 -9.33 -1.61 10.23
CA TYR A 137 -9.68 -0.81 9.04
C TYR A 137 -8.71 -0.99 7.87
N LYS A 138 -7.44 -1.33 8.18
CA LYS A 138 -6.40 -1.63 7.19
C LYS A 138 -6.83 -2.74 6.23
N PHE A 139 -7.43 -3.82 6.75
CA PHE A 139 -7.87 -4.92 5.91
C PHE A 139 -8.99 -4.52 4.96
N LEU A 140 -9.90 -3.63 5.36
CA LEU A 140 -10.95 -3.13 4.46
C LEU A 140 -10.35 -2.44 3.24
N ILE A 141 -9.39 -1.54 3.46
CA ILE A 141 -8.71 -0.79 2.40
C ILE A 141 -7.92 -1.75 1.49
N GLU A 142 -7.17 -2.67 2.08
CA GLU A 142 -6.39 -3.67 1.34
C GLU A 142 -7.30 -4.58 0.50
N SER A 143 -8.44 -5.03 1.04
CA SER A 143 -9.40 -5.87 0.31
C SER A 143 -9.99 -5.15 -0.90
N PHE A 144 -10.36 -3.87 -0.77
CA PHE A 144 -10.81 -3.08 -1.91
C PHE A 144 -9.71 -2.96 -2.96
N TYR A 145 -8.50 -2.56 -2.55
CA TYR A 145 -7.37 -2.43 -3.47
C TYR A 145 -7.09 -3.75 -4.20
N ASN A 146 -6.90 -4.84 -3.46
CA ASN A 146 -6.51 -6.14 -3.99
C ASN A 146 -7.53 -6.68 -4.98
N ARG A 147 -8.82 -6.58 -4.66
CA ARG A 147 -9.88 -7.14 -5.51
C ARG A 147 -10.20 -6.27 -6.70
N ILE A 148 -10.23 -4.95 -6.55
CA ILE A 148 -10.37 -4.05 -7.69
C ILE A 148 -9.17 -4.24 -8.64
N ASN A 149 -7.94 -4.28 -8.11
CA ASN A 149 -6.73 -4.57 -8.88
C ASN A 149 -6.84 -5.91 -9.61
N THR A 150 -7.20 -6.98 -8.90
CA THR A 150 -7.36 -8.33 -9.49
C THR A 150 -8.36 -8.33 -10.65
N GLU A 151 -9.51 -7.68 -10.46
CA GLU A 151 -10.57 -7.66 -11.47
C GLU A 151 -10.21 -6.77 -12.67
N LEU A 152 -9.54 -5.64 -12.45
CA LEU A 152 -9.03 -4.80 -13.55
C LEU A 152 -7.89 -5.47 -14.31
N SER A 153 -6.99 -6.17 -13.63
CA SER A 153 -5.94 -6.98 -14.25
C SER A 153 -6.49 -8.11 -15.11
N LYS A 154 -7.70 -8.61 -14.83
CA LYS A 154 -8.39 -9.61 -15.67
C LYS A 154 -9.16 -8.97 -16.82
N THR A 155 -10.01 -7.99 -16.50
CA THR A 155 -11.01 -7.46 -17.45
C THR A 155 -10.47 -6.35 -18.36
N LYS A 156 -9.40 -5.67 -17.95
CA LYS A 156 -8.79 -4.52 -18.63
C LYS A 156 -7.26 -4.59 -18.61
N LYS A 157 -6.69 -5.81 -18.69
CA LYS A 157 -5.27 -6.12 -18.47
C LYS A 157 -4.31 -5.07 -19.05
N GLU A 158 -4.30 -4.89 -20.37
CA GLU A 158 -3.35 -4.00 -21.06
C GLU A 158 -3.47 -2.54 -20.60
N LYS A 159 -4.68 -1.97 -20.72
CA LYS A 159 -4.95 -0.58 -20.34
C LYS A 159 -4.69 -0.33 -18.85
N TYR A 160 -5.02 -1.30 -18.00
CA TYR A 160 -4.80 -1.20 -16.57
C TYR A 160 -3.31 -1.27 -16.21
N THR A 161 -2.56 -2.20 -16.80
CA THR A 161 -1.11 -2.30 -16.60
C THR A 161 -0.39 -1.03 -17.06
N GLN A 162 -0.69 -0.54 -18.26
CA GLN A 162 -0.12 0.72 -18.78
C GLN A 162 -0.41 1.90 -17.85
N PHE A 163 -1.66 2.04 -17.42
CA PHE A 163 -2.04 3.12 -16.51
C PHE A 163 -1.38 2.98 -15.13
N LYS A 164 -1.24 1.75 -14.62
CA LYS A 164 -0.59 1.48 -13.33
C LYS A 164 0.89 1.86 -13.37
N ASN A 165 1.62 1.47 -14.41
CA ASN A 165 3.04 1.81 -14.59
C ASN A 165 3.24 3.33 -14.66
N MET A 166 2.48 4.00 -15.54
CA MET A 166 2.50 5.46 -15.67
C MET A 166 2.21 6.17 -14.33
N MET A 167 1.26 5.65 -13.54
CA MET A 167 0.94 6.24 -12.23
C MET A 167 2.03 6.00 -11.18
N LEU A 168 2.77 4.88 -11.27
CA LEU A 168 3.91 4.59 -10.41
C LEU A 168 5.09 5.52 -10.73
N GLU A 169 5.43 5.69 -12.01
CA GLU A 169 6.44 6.65 -12.48
C GLU A 169 6.10 8.09 -12.05
N LYS A 170 4.85 8.51 -12.28
CA LYS A 170 4.37 9.84 -11.84
C LYS A 170 4.47 10.02 -10.32
N LYS A 171 4.24 8.96 -9.54
CA LYS A 171 4.40 9.00 -8.09
C LYS A 171 5.87 9.12 -7.68
N ALA A 172 6.78 8.41 -8.35
CA ALA A 172 8.21 8.55 -8.15
C ALA A 172 8.68 9.97 -8.46
N ALA A 173 8.31 10.53 -9.61
CA ALA A 173 8.63 11.91 -9.98
C ALA A 173 8.09 12.93 -8.97
N LYS A 174 6.86 12.73 -8.45
CA LYS A 174 6.29 13.58 -7.41
C LYS A 174 7.06 13.48 -6.08
N LEU A 175 7.55 12.30 -5.71
CA LEU A 175 8.36 12.09 -4.51
C LEU A 175 9.67 12.87 -4.61
N PHE A 176 10.39 12.72 -5.72
CA PHE A 176 11.65 13.46 -5.94
C PHE A 176 11.42 14.97 -6.06
N ARG A 177 10.34 15.40 -6.70
CA ARG A 177 9.94 16.82 -6.72
C ARG A 177 9.70 17.38 -5.31
N LYS A 178 9.11 16.58 -4.41
CA LYS A 178 8.91 16.97 -3.02
C LYS A 178 10.24 17.04 -2.26
N LEU A 179 11.17 16.14 -2.55
CA LEU A 179 12.48 16.06 -1.89
C LEU A 179 13.39 17.22 -2.30
N PHE A 180 13.57 17.44 -3.60
CA PHE A 180 14.53 18.42 -4.14
C PHE A 180 13.93 19.80 -4.44
N GLY A 181 12.60 19.96 -4.34
CA GLY A 181 11.95 21.24 -4.58
C GLY A 181 11.94 21.65 -6.06
N LYS A 182 11.82 22.96 -6.32
CA LYS A 182 11.69 23.51 -7.67
C LYS A 182 13.02 23.60 -8.42
N GLU A 183 14.13 23.67 -7.70
CA GLU A 183 15.48 23.83 -8.27
C GLU A 183 15.96 22.60 -9.05
N ALA A 184 15.46 21.41 -8.72
CA ALA A 184 15.78 20.22 -9.50
C ALA A 184 15.08 20.22 -10.88
N LEU A 185 15.83 19.87 -11.91
CA LEU A 185 15.27 19.48 -13.19
C LEU A 185 14.85 18.00 -13.09
N ILE A 186 13.62 17.70 -13.49
CA ILE A 186 13.08 16.34 -13.44
C ILE A 186 12.53 16.00 -14.83
N LEU A 187 13.21 15.08 -15.52
CA LEU A 187 12.84 14.57 -16.83
C LEU A 187 12.18 13.20 -16.65
N GLN A 188 11.01 12.99 -17.26
CA GLN A 188 10.27 11.72 -17.23
C GLN A 188 10.20 11.18 -18.66
N SER A 189 10.20 9.86 -18.83
CA SER A 189 10.05 9.20 -20.14
C SER A 189 10.97 9.83 -21.19
N TYR A 190 12.28 9.67 -21.02
CA TYR A 190 13.29 10.28 -21.88
C TYR A 190 14.15 9.23 -22.58
N TYR A 191 14.88 9.64 -23.61
CA TYR A 191 15.95 8.83 -24.21
C TYR A 191 17.13 9.73 -24.57
N PHE A 192 18.29 9.12 -24.77
CA PHE A 192 19.54 9.82 -25.12
C PHE A 192 20.38 9.07 -26.16
N ASP A 193 19.95 7.87 -26.58
CA ASP A 193 20.64 7.03 -27.54
C ASP A 193 19.92 7.00 -28.90
N GLU A 194 20.62 6.51 -29.91
CA GLU A 194 20.05 6.37 -31.27
C GLU A 194 18.97 5.29 -31.34
N ALA A 195 19.06 4.27 -30.48
CA ALA A 195 18.09 3.20 -30.35
C ALA A 195 16.73 3.69 -29.78
N ARG A 196 16.70 4.92 -29.26
CA ARG A 196 15.54 5.52 -28.57
C ARG A 196 15.04 4.65 -27.44
N SER A 197 15.98 4.10 -26.69
CA SER A 197 15.67 3.34 -25.51
C SER A 197 15.12 4.26 -24.43
N GLU A 198 13.86 4.07 -24.06
CA GLU A 198 13.24 4.83 -22.99
C GLU A 198 13.90 4.55 -21.63
N GLN A 199 14.00 5.61 -20.85
CA GLN A 199 14.35 5.63 -19.43
C GLN A 199 13.23 6.32 -18.66
N ASP A 200 12.99 5.89 -17.43
CA ASP A 200 11.80 6.30 -16.68
C ASP A 200 11.94 7.73 -16.11
N LEU A 201 13.02 8.00 -15.36
CA LEU A 201 13.18 9.27 -14.66
C LEU A 201 14.65 9.70 -14.51
N LEU A 202 14.94 10.97 -14.78
CA LEU A 202 16.22 11.62 -14.46
C LEU A 202 15.97 12.84 -13.60
N VAL A 203 16.66 12.92 -12.47
CA VAL A 203 16.66 14.12 -11.62
C VAL A 203 18.06 14.73 -11.63
N ILE A 204 18.13 16.02 -11.96
CA ILE A 204 19.38 16.79 -11.95
C ILE A 204 19.26 17.87 -10.90
N PHE A 205 20.18 17.87 -9.93
CA PHE A 205 20.20 18.83 -8.83
C PHE A 205 21.65 19.19 -8.48
N GLU A 206 22.02 20.46 -8.62
CA GLU A 206 23.35 20.99 -8.26
C GLU A 206 24.55 20.23 -8.89
N GLY A 207 24.36 19.65 -10.08
CA GLY A 207 25.39 18.85 -10.78
C GLY A 207 25.38 17.36 -10.43
N PHE A 208 24.50 16.92 -9.52
CA PHE A 208 24.25 15.50 -9.23
C PHE A 208 23.13 14.95 -10.10
N TYR A 209 23.33 13.74 -10.61
CA TYR A 209 22.41 13.06 -11.53
C TYR A 209 21.84 11.81 -10.86
N PHE A 210 20.52 11.76 -10.64
CA PHE A 210 19.85 10.57 -10.11
C PHE A 210 19.12 9.88 -11.26
N ILE A 211 19.66 8.75 -11.70
CA ILE A 211 19.18 7.94 -12.81
C ILE A 211 18.23 6.90 -12.21
N ILE A 212 16.93 7.05 -12.47
CA ILE A 212 15.90 6.32 -11.74
C ILE A 212 15.09 5.46 -12.70
N GLU A 213 15.02 4.17 -12.37
CA GLU A 213 14.21 3.18 -13.07
C GLU A 213 13.13 2.63 -12.15
N VAL A 214 11.91 2.49 -12.67
CA VAL A 214 10.71 2.15 -11.92
C VAL A 214 10.18 0.79 -12.38
N LYS A 215 10.13 -0.18 -11.47
CA LYS A 215 9.77 -1.57 -11.79
C LYS A 215 8.57 -2.05 -10.99
N ASP A 216 7.50 -2.39 -11.70
CA ASP A 216 6.26 -2.99 -11.17
C ASP A 216 6.25 -4.54 -11.27
N THR A 217 7.40 -5.16 -11.51
CA THR A 217 7.46 -6.63 -11.66
C THR A 217 7.16 -7.35 -10.35
N GLN A 218 5.99 -7.96 -10.22
CA GLN A 218 5.65 -8.74 -9.04
C GLN A 218 6.49 -10.03 -8.95
N PHE A 219 7.14 -10.27 -7.81
CA PHE A 219 7.77 -11.56 -7.53
C PHE A 219 6.70 -12.61 -7.30
N ARG A 220 6.82 -13.72 -8.02
CA ARG A 220 5.90 -14.83 -7.91
C ARG A 220 6.13 -15.53 -6.58
N ALA A 221 5.05 -16.08 -6.00
CA ALA A 221 5.14 -16.83 -4.76
C ALA A 221 6.23 -17.92 -4.85
N PRO A 222 7.09 -18.03 -3.82
CA PRO A 222 8.17 -19.01 -3.81
C PRO A 222 7.58 -20.43 -3.89
N MET A 223 8.30 -21.32 -4.57
CA MET A 223 7.92 -22.73 -4.67
C MET A 223 8.46 -23.49 -3.47
N ARG A 224 7.84 -24.63 -3.13
CA ARG A 224 8.35 -25.49 -2.06
C ARG A 224 9.68 -26.16 -2.42
N ASP A 225 9.81 -26.55 -3.68
CA ASP A 225 11.05 -27.08 -4.24
C ASP A 225 12.08 -25.94 -4.25
N PRO A 226 13.12 -25.99 -3.40
CA PRO A 226 14.05 -24.88 -3.25
C PRO A 226 14.82 -24.56 -4.53
N ILE A 227 15.10 -25.57 -5.35
CA ILE A 227 15.85 -25.40 -6.62
C ILE A 227 14.97 -24.63 -7.61
N LYS A 228 13.72 -25.09 -7.80
CA LYS A 228 12.76 -24.38 -8.67
C LYS A 228 12.40 -23.01 -8.12
N ALA A 229 12.34 -22.85 -6.80
CA ALA A 229 12.10 -21.56 -6.15
C ALA A 229 13.24 -20.59 -6.45
N PHE A 230 14.49 -21.03 -6.35
CA PHE A 230 15.65 -20.21 -6.65
C PHE A 230 15.67 -19.74 -8.11
N ASP A 231 15.44 -20.64 -9.07
CA ASP A 231 15.37 -20.27 -10.50
C ASP A 231 14.28 -19.24 -10.77
N LYS A 232 13.14 -19.37 -10.07
CA LYS A 232 12.02 -18.44 -10.17
C LYS A 232 12.38 -17.06 -9.61
N ILE A 233 13.01 -17.03 -8.44
CA ILE A 233 13.49 -15.80 -7.79
C ILE A 233 14.53 -15.11 -8.69
N LYS A 234 15.51 -15.86 -9.21
CA LYS A 234 16.53 -15.32 -10.13
C LYS A 234 15.91 -14.76 -11.40
N SER A 235 14.91 -15.43 -11.96
CA SER A 235 14.19 -14.95 -13.14
C SER A 235 13.39 -13.68 -12.86
N ASP A 236 12.74 -13.58 -11.70
CA ASP A 236 11.95 -12.40 -11.30
C ASP A 236 12.88 -11.22 -10.96
N PHE A 237 14.01 -11.48 -10.30
CA PHE A 237 15.08 -10.50 -10.07
C PHE A 237 15.65 -9.96 -11.37
N LYS A 238 15.95 -10.85 -12.33
CA LYS A 238 16.48 -10.45 -13.64
C LYS A 238 15.54 -9.49 -14.39
N LYS A 239 14.22 -9.74 -14.31
CA LYS A 239 13.19 -8.91 -14.96
C LYS A 239 12.81 -7.65 -14.18
N SER A 240 13.41 -7.43 -13.02
CA SER A 240 13.13 -6.29 -12.15
C SER A 240 14.42 -5.51 -11.92
N ILE A 241 15.17 -5.86 -10.89
CA ILE A 241 16.34 -5.12 -10.42
C ILE A 241 17.47 -5.19 -11.43
N GLN A 242 17.84 -6.37 -11.95
CA GLN A 242 18.91 -6.44 -12.96
C GLN A 242 18.58 -5.58 -14.19
N TYR A 243 17.36 -5.70 -14.72
CA TYR A 243 16.97 -4.93 -15.90
C TYR A 243 16.96 -3.42 -15.64
N GLY A 244 16.48 -2.97 -14.47
CA GLY A 244 16.57 -1.57 -14.08
C GLY A 244 18.02 -1.10 -13.94
N TYR A 245 18.90 -1.93 -13.37
CA TYR A 245 20.33 -1.64 -13.27
C TYR A 245 20.97 -1.50 -14.65
N ASP A 246 20.75 -2.47 -15.55
CA ASP A 246 21.27 -2.46 -16.92
C ASP A 246 20.82 -1.19 -17.65
N GLN A 247 19.57 -0.77 -17.43
CA GLN A 247 19.05 0.48 -17.99
C GLN A 247 19.78 1.70 -17.44
N CYS A 248 19.98 1.81 -16.13
CA CYS A 248 20.72 2.93 -15.56
C CYS A 248 22.18 2.95 -16.02
N LYS A 249 22.86 1.80 -16.07
CA LYS A 249 24.26 1.67 -16.46
C LYS A 249 24.52 2.27 -17.85
N ARG A 250 23.59 2.17 -18.80
CA ARG A 250 23.71 2.84 -20.12
C ARG A 250 23.87 4.35 -20.03
N MET A 251 23.22 4.99 -19.05
CA MET A 251 23.34 6.43 -18.83
C MET A 251 24.63 6.76 -18.10
N GLU A 252 25.05 5.92 -17.15
CA GLU A 252 26.36 6.02 -16.50
C GLU A 252 27.49 5.96 -17.53
N ASP A 253 27.49 4.93 -18.38
CA ASP A 253 28.45 4.75 -19.47
C ASP A 253 28.49 6.00 -20.38
N LYS A 254 27.31 6.58 -20.67
CA LYS A 254 27.20 7.78 -21.50
C LYS A 254 27.81 9.01 -20.85
N ILE A 255 27.69 9.14 -19.53
CA ILE A 255 28.35 10.18 -18.76
C ILE A 255 29.87 9.93 -18.76
N GLU A 256 30.31 8.69 -18.53
CA GLU A 256 31.72 8.28 -18.46
C GLU A 256 32.48 8.45 -19.80
N GLU A 257 31.78 8.50 -20.94
CA GLU A 257 32.39 8.85 -22.24
C GLU A 257 33.05 10.25 -22.27
N ASN A 258 32.76 11.12 -21.29
CA ASN A 258 33.27 12.49 -21.16
C ASN A 258 32.98 13.40 -22.38
N LYS A 259 31.92 13.08 -23.12
CA LYS A 259 31.45 13.83 -24.30
C LYS A 259 30.06 14.37 -24.06
N SER A 260 29.78 15.56 -24.59
CA SER A 260 28.42 16.10 -24.54
C SER A 260 27.43 15.23 -25.32
N PHE A 261 26.23 15.09 -24.80
CA PHE A 261 25.14 14.35 -25.44
C PHE A 261 23.79 15.01 -25.16
N LYS A 262 22.80 14.69 -25.98
CA LYS A 262 21.47 15.29 -25.91
C LYS A 262 20.47 14.33 -25.32
N ILE A 263 19.55 14.86 -24.52
CA ILE A 263 18.41 14.14 -23.98
C ILE A 263 17.14 14.62 -24.66
N PHE A 264 16.28 13.69 -25.03
CA PHE A 264 15.04 13.95 -25.76
C PHE A 264 13.84 13.40 -25.00
N ASP A 265 12.70 14.05 -25.19
CA ASP A 265 11.41 13.57 -24.72
C ASP A 265 10.95 12.38 -25.56
N ASN A 266 10.60 11.26 -24.92
CA ASN A 266 10.25 10.02 -25.62
C ASN A 266 9.01 10.16 -26.51
N LYS A 267 8.06 11.03 -26.11
CA LYS A 267 6.78 11.18 -26.82
C LYS A 267 6.84 12.20 -27.96
N THR A 268 7.51 13.33 -27.74
CA THR A 268 7.53 14.48 -28.66
C THR A 268 8.80 14.54 -29.49
N HIS A 269 9.83 13.77 -29.14
CA HIS A 269 11.17 13.77 -29.75
C HIS A 269 11.86 15.13 -29.72
N LYS A 270 11.37 16.05 -28.88
CA LYS A 270 12.00 17.35 -28.68
C LYS A 270 13.21 17.18 -27.78
N GLU A 271 14.27 17.91 -28.11
CA GLU A 271 15.42 18.06 -27.23
C GLU A 271 14.96 18.72 -25.92
N LEU A 272 15.26 18.06 -24.81
CA LEU A 272 14.98 18.54 -23.46
C LEU A 272 16.16 19.35 -22.93
N ILE A 273 17.36 18.77 -23.01
CA ILE A 273 18.63 19.39 -22.60
C ILE A 273 19.81 18.79 -23.38
N GLU A 274 20.92 19.51 -23.39
CA GLU A 274 22.25 18.99 -23.69
C GLU A 274 23.03 18.84 -22.38
N VAL A 275 23.60 17.66 -22.16
CA VAL A 275 24.43 17.33 -20.99
C VAL A 275 25.89 17.43 -21.39
N ASN A 276 26.65 18.25 -20.67
CA ASN A 276 28.11 18.22 -20.72
C ASN A 276 28.61 17.30 -19.60
N SER A 277 29.09 16.11 -19.95
CA SER A 277 29.54 15.11 -18.96
C SER A 277 30.62 15.62 -18.02
N ASN A 278 31.49 16.53 -18.47
CA ASN A 278 32.55 17.11 -17.62
C ASN A 278 32.00 18.03 -16.51
N SER A 279 30.72 18.40 -16.56
CA SER A 279 30.04 19.20 -15.53
C SER A 279 29.28 18.36 -14.51
N VAL A 280 29.17 17.05 -14.74
CA VAL A 280 28.54 16.10 -13.81
C VAL A 280 29.47 15.91 -12.62
N LYS A 281 28.97 16.20 -11.41
CA LYS A 281 29.75 16.02 -10.18
C LYS A 281 29.76 14.56 -9.74
N ASP A 282 28.60 13.92 -9.81
CA ASP A 282 28.40 12.51 -9.47
C ASP A 282 27.05 12.03 -10.03
N TYR A 283 26.87 10.71 -10.11
CA TYR A 283 25.61 10.08 -10.50
C TYR A 283 25.24 8.90 -9.59
N PHE A 284 23.94 8.67 -9.46
CA PHE A 284 23.39 7.60 -8.64
C PHE A 284 22.30 6.86 -9.40
N SER A 285 22.49 5.56 -9.56
CA SER A 285 21.45 4.64 -10.00
C SER A 285 20.48 4.33 -8.87
N ILE A 286 19.18 4.45 -9.12
CA ILE A 286 18.11 4.16 -8.15
C ILE A 286 17.06 3.29 -8.82
N ILE A 287 16.70 2.17 -8.20
CA ILE A 287 15.66 1.27 -8.72
C ILE A 287 14.47 1.26 -7.77
N ILE A 288 13.38 1.89 -8.20
CA ILE A 288 12.15 1.95 -7.43
C ILE A 288 11.29 0.74 -7.76
N THR A 289 11.00 -0.07 -6.76
CA THR A 289 10.14 -1.25 -6.89
C THR A 289 8.76 -1.00 -6.29
N GLN A 290 7.70 -1.47 -6.95
CA GLN A 290 6.34 -1.36 -6.37
C GLN A 290 6.18 -2.25 -5.13
N PHE A 291 6.87 -3.38 -5.10
CA PHE A 291 6.73 -4.40 -4.08
C PHE A 291 8.02 -4.54 -3.29
N LYS A 292 7.88 -4.88 -2.00
CA LYS A 292 9.02 -5.19 -1.14
C LYS A 292 9.50 -6.61 -1.43
N TYR A 293 10.76 -6.75 -1.84
CA TYR A 293 11.37 -8.05 -2.13
C TYR A 293 12.19 -8.62 -0.97
N GLY A 294 12.26 -7.94 0.18
CA GLY A 294 12.96 -8.45 1.36
C GLY A 294 14.48 -8.48 1.18
N GLY A 295 15.14 -9.59 1.53
CA GLY A 295 16.60 -9.69 1.52
C GLY A 295 17.25 -9.44 0.15
N ILE A 296 16.61 -9.89 -0.93
CA ILE A 296 17.18 -9.80 -2.30
C ILE A 296 17.17 -8.38 -2.89
N GLN A 297 16.42 -7.44 -2.29
CA GLN A 297 16.50 -6.01 -2.67
C GLN A 297 17.48 -5.24 -1.77
N THR A 298 17.89 -5.80 -0.62
CA THR A 298 18.79 -5.13 0.33
C THR A 298 20.22 -5.65 0.27
N ASN A 299 20.41 -6.88 -0.18
CA ASN A 299 21.73 -7.44 -0.51
C ASN A 299 21.72 -7.84 -1.99
N LEU A 300 22.37 -7.03 -2.82
CA LEU A 300 22.41 -7.23 -4.27
C LEU A 300 23.56 -8.16 -4.70
N ASP A 301 24.55 -8.40 -3.83
CA ASP A 301 25.75 -9.19 -4.11
C ASP A 301 25.44 -10.60 -4.62
N ASP A 302 24.36 -11.20 -4.14
CA ASP A 302 24.03 -12.59 -4.45
C ASP A 302 23.46 -12.80 -5.86
N LEU A 303 22.83 -11.77 -6.44
CA LEU A 303 22.01 -11.91 -7.66
C LEU A 303 22.30 -10.87 -8.75
N LEU A 304 22.83 -9.69 -8.39
CA LEU A 304 23.15 -8.65 -9.36
C LEU A 304 24.44 -9.01 -10.10
N THR A 305 24.35 -9.10 -11.42
CA THR A 305 25.52 -9.16 -12.28
C THR A 305 25.94 -7.72 -12.63
N LYS A 306 27.12 -7.31 -12.18
CA LYS A 306 27.75 -6.04 -12.53
C LYS A 306 29.27 -6.22 -12.68
N GLU A 307 29.93 -5.21 -13.24
CA GLU A 307 31.39 -5.11 -13.24
C GLU A 307 31.89 -4.88 -11.81
N ASP A 308 33.13 -5.26 -11.51
CA ASP A 308 33.66 -5.29 -10.13
C ASP A 308 33.68 -3.90 -9.48
N ASP A 309 34.05 -2.88 -10.26
CA ASP A 309 34.15 -1.48 -9.85
C ASP A 309 32.85 -0.67 -10.04
N ALA A 310 31.86 -1.22 -10.75
CA ALA A 310 30.57 -0.56 -10.93
C ALA A 310 29.82 -0.38 -9.61
N LEU A 311 29.09 0.74 -9.48
CA LEU A 311 28.31 1.05 -8.28
C LEU A 311 27.07 0.16 -8.19
N TYR A 312 26.63 -0.12 -6.96
CA TYR A 312 25.32 -0.74 -6.73
C TYR A 312 24.21 0.30 -6.89
N PRO A 313 23.07 -0.08 -7.48
CA PRO A 313 21.89 0.77 -7.46
C PRO A 313 21.30 0.84 -6.05
N TRP A 314 20.73 1.99 -5.72
CA TRP A 314 20.00 2.24 -4.47
C TRP A 314 18.55 1.76 -4.50
#